data_AF-A0A1W9HPX2-F1
#
_entry.id   AF-A0A1W9HPX2-F1
#
_cell.length_a   1.000
_cell.length_b   1.000
_cell.length_c   1.000
_cell.angle_alpha   90.00
_cell.angle_beta   90.00
_cell.angle_gamma   90.00
#
_symmetry.space_group_name_H-M   'P 1'
#
loop_
_entity.id
_entity.type
_entity.pdbx_description
1 polymer ?
#
loop_
_entity_poly.entity_id
_entity_poly.type
_entity_poly.pdbx_seq_one_letter_code
_entity_poly.pdbx_strand_id
1 'polypeptide(L)'
;MGKVQYILAAFLLVLMIFGFNNCSEMRSVQKGAANSGSGGGPLPPIPTTGPSYFSQIVKSKFTQKCSACHIEGFPNSPGPVTIYDYLRMKSKLANGSSSTINSLVDKVRGIVSHTGGNQCPGGLSDSPCKEISAWWGLENSSGGAPPSNNGLAIRGGIEYSSVNGLLSGFAADPVRTSDIVTVTFYIDGAKDVGTMLGAVSANVSSFDPNYPNHAFNFQLPNMYLDGRSHNIYAYGRTSAAAEILLLNTYFVAVSYAKSANWNNSAVANNIRNTCNGCHLLEIQTAYDMVANPLKARGGTATNNDLYRFASNQGGVHGGGNVCNRNNVCQSIPSYWTQEFGGYP
;
A
#
# COMPACT_ATOMS: atom_id res chain seq x y z
N MET A 1 -1.58 45.29 -45.56
CA MET A 1 -1.28 45.13 -44.12
C MET A 1 -2.54 44.66 -43.42
N GLY A 2 -2.67 43.35 -43.15
CA GLY A 2 -3.90 42.81 -42.59
C GLY A 2 -3.82 41.32 -42.23
N LYS A 3 -4.04 41.05 -40.94
CA LYS A 3 -4.67 39.87 -40.31
C LYS A 3 -4.34 38.47 -40.85
N VAL A 4 -3.33 37.80 -40.28
CA VAL A 4 -3.30 36.31 -40.15
C VAL A 4 -2.41 35.89 -38.95
N GLN A 5 -2.87 35.94 -37.69
CA GLN A 5 -2.17 35.27 -36.57
C GLN A 5 -3.10 35.00 -35.35
N TYR A 6 -4.18 34.20 -35.46
CA TYR A 6 -4.89 33.68 -34.26
C TYR A 6 -5.65 32.35 -34.49
N ILE A 7 -5.09 31.38 -35.24
CA ILE A 7 -5.73 30.04 -35.40
C ILE A 7 -4.74 28.87 -35.18
N LEU A 8 -3.80 29.01 -34.25
CA LEU A 8 -2.93 27.86 -33.88
C LEU A 8 -2.89 27.53 -32.39
N ALA A 9 -3.51 28.32 -31.52
CA ALA A 9 -3.54 28.04 -30.08
C ALA A 9 -4.80 27.26 -29.61
N ALA A 10 -5.83 27.13 -30.45
CA ALA A 10 -7.08 26.47 -30.06
C ALA A 10 -7.16 24.97 -30.39
N PHE A 11 -6.25 24.45 -31.22
CA PHE A 11 -6.27 23.03 -31.63
C PHE A 11 -5.44 22.11 -30.73
N LEU A 12 -4.59 22.63 -29.84
CA LEU A 12 -3.83 21.82 -28.89
C LEU A 12 -4.55 21.57 -27.55
N LEU A 13 -5.68 22.24 -27.27
CA LEU A 13 -6.41 22.09 -26.00
C LEU A 13 -7.57 21.08 -26.08
N VAL A 14 -7.94 20.63 -27.28
CA VAL A 14 -9.10 19.72 -27.50
C VAL A 14 -8.70 18.24 -27.61
N LEU A 15 -7.40 17.93 -27.62
CA LEU A 15 -6.87 16.56 -27.77
C LEU A 15 -6.37 15.91 -26.46
N MET A 16 -6.68 16.49 -25.29
CA MET A 16 -6.38 15.89 -23.97
C MET A 16 -7.64 15.51 -23.15
N ILE A 17 -8.83 15.42 -23.77
CA ILE A 17 -10.09 15.10 -23.07
C ILE A 17 -10.65 13.70 -23.45
N PHE A 18 -9.92 12.90 -24.23
CA PHE A 18 -10.30 11.50 -24.50
C PHE A 18 -9.14 10.57 -24.21
N GLY A 19 -9.08 10.05 -22.97
CA GLY A 19 -8.01 9.12 -22.62
C GLY A 19 -8.02 8.45 -21.24
N PHE A 20 -9.02 8.59 -20.37
CA PHE A 20 -9.09 7.80 -19.12
C PHE A 20 -10.52 7.48 -18.68
N ASN A 21 -11.33 6.90 -19.58
CA ASN A 21 -12.67 6.41 -19.24
C ASN A 21 -12.87 4.93 -19.66
N ASN A 22 -11.89 4.07 -19.38
CA ASN A 22 -12.05 2.62 -19.57
C ASN A 22 -11.57 1.84 -18.35
N CYS A 23 -12.22 2.07 -17.20
CA CYS A 23 -12.57 0.96 -16.32
C CYS A 23 -14.07 0.74 -16.50
N SER A 24 -14.45 0.18 -17.66
CA SER A 24 -15.76 -0.44 -17.79
C SER A 24 -15.86 -1.57 -16.76
N GLU A 25 -17.02 -1.72 -16.14
CA GLU A 25 -17.34 -2.85 -15.28
C GLU A 25 -16.89 -4.16 -15.97
N MET A 26 -15.86 -4.81 -15.46
CA MET A 26 -15.69 -6.24 -15.69
C MET A 26 -16.74 -6.98 -14.86
N ARG A 27 -18.01 -6.89 -15.28
CA ARG A 27 -19.00 -7.95 -15.05
C ARG A 27 -18.60 -9.13 -15.92
N SER A 28 -17.59 -9.86 -15.47
CA SER A 28 -17.46 -11.28 -15.80
C SER A 28 -18.64 -11.99 -15.13
N VAL A 29 -19.59 -12.42 -15.96
CA VAL A 29 -20.63 -13.37 -15.58
C VAL A 29 -19.94 -14.70 -15.29
N GLN A 30 -19.43 -14.87 -14.07
CA GLN A 30 -19.46 -16.17 -13.44
C GLN A 30 -20.86 -16.34 -12.85
N LYS A 31 -21.76 -16.94 -13.63
CA LYS A 31 -22.88 -17.70 -13.06
C LYS A 31 -22.28 -18.90 -12.31
N GLY A 32 -21.65 -18.63 -11.16
CA GLY A 32 -21.53 -19.64 -10.13
C GLY A 32 -22.94 -19.92 -9.63
N ALA A 33 -23.33 -21.20 -9.61
CA ALA A 33 -24.62 -21.63 -9.11
C ALA A 33 -24.88 -20.97 -7.75
N ALA A 34 -25.86 -20.06 -7.71
CA ALA A 34 -26.43 -19.62 -6.45
C ALA A 34 -27.10 -20.86 -5.85
N ASN A 35 -26.39 -21.51 -4.93
CA ASN A 35 -26.94 -22.56 -4.11
C ASN A 35 -27.87 -21.86 -3.11
N SER A 36 -29.09 -21.55 -3.56
CA SER A 36 -30.19 -21.05 -2.75
C SER A 36 -30.77 -22.19 -1.93
N GLY A 37 -29.93 -22.79 -1.09
CA GLY A 37 -30.36 -23.65 -0.01
C GLY A 37 -30.86 -22.78 1.13
N SER A 38 -32.14 -22.43 1.10
CA SER A 38 -32.88 -21.86 2.24
C SER A 38 -33.04 -22.92 3.33
N GLY A 39 -31.94 -23.39 3.91
CA GLY A 39 -31.95 -24.14 5.15
C GLY A 39 -32.04 -23.14 6.29
N GLY A 40 -33.20 -23.03 6.93
CA GLY A 40 -33.45 -22.22 8.14
C GLY A 40 -32.73 -22.78 9.37
N GLY A 41 -31.42 -23.03 9.27
CA GLY A 41 -30.57 -23.33 10.40
C GLY A 41 -30.46 -22.09 11.29
N PRO A 42 -30.34 -22.25 12.62
CA PRO A 42 -30.08 -21.14 13.51
C PRO A 42 -28.85 -20.37 13.01
N LEU A 43 -28.98 -19.05 12.91
CA LEU A 43 -27.87 -18.18 12.51
C LEU A 43 -26.68 -18.46 13.45
N PRO A 44 -25.45 -18.57 12.92
CA PRO A 44 -24.29 -18.72 13.76
C PRO A 44 -24.24 -17.58 14.79
N PRO A 45 -23.88 -17.86 16.06
CA PRO A 45 -23.83 -16.85 17.10
C PRO A 45 -22.90 -15.72 16.69
N ILE A 46 -23.32 -14.47 16.96
CA ILE A 46 -22.55 -13.28 16.62
C ILE A 46 -21.22 -13.33 17.38
N PRO A 47 -20.07 -13.17 16.69
CA PRO A 47 -18.77 -13.16 17.36
C PRO A 47 -18.67 -12.06 18.40
N THR A 48 -18.14 -12.37 19.58
CA THR A 48 -18.05 -11.45 20.72
C THR A 48 -16.65 -10.83 20.88
N THR A 49 -15.65 -11.27 20.11
CA THR A 49 -14.28 -10.75 20.18
C THR A 49 -13.87 -10.11 18.86
N GLY A 50 -12.99 -9.11 18.93
CA GLY A 50 -12.44 -8.43 17.75
C GLY A 50 -11.81 -9.39 16.71
N PRO A 51 -10.89 -10.30 17.09
CA PRO A 51 -10.32 -11.28 16.16
C PRO A 51 -11.35 -12.17 15.47
N SER A 52 -12.33 -12.70 16.23
CA SER A 52 -13.35 -13.59 15.68
C SER A 52 -14.31 -12.85 14.75
N TYR A 53 -14.69 -11.60 15.09
CA TYR A 53 -15.51 -10.75 14.23
C TYR A 53 -14.77 -10.38 12.94
N PHE A 54 -13.48 -10.06 13.02
CA PHE A 54 -12.67 -9.82 11.83
C PHE A 54 -12.66 -11.03 10.89
N SER A 55 -12.31 -12.21 11.40
CA SER A 55 -12.16 -13.41 10.58
C SER A 55 -13.47 -13.88 9.96
N GLN A 56 -14.59 -13.75 10.68
CA GLN A 56 -15.88 -14.26 10.22
C GLN A 56 -16.67 -13.25 9.39
N ILE A 57 -16.59 -11.96 9.72
CA ILE A 57 -17.45 -10.92 9.14
C ILE A 57 -16.64 -9.95 8.28
N VAL A 58 -15.66 -9.24 8.85
CA VAL A 58 -14.92 -8.18 8.14
C VAL A 58 -14.21 -8.75 6.92
N LYS A 59 -13.45 -9.84 7.09
CA LYS A 59 -12.72 -10.49 6.00
C LYS A 59 -13.64 -10.85 4.83
N SER A 60 -14.81 -11.42 5.11
CA SER A 60 -15.80 -11.75 4.07
C SER A 60 -16.28 -10.53 3.28
N LYS A 61 -16.54 -9.39 3.95
CA LYS A 61 -16.95 -8.15 3.27
C LYS A 61 -15.85 -7.56 2.41
N PHE A 62 -14.61 -7.58 2.90
CA PHE A 62 -13.45 -7.19 2.10
C PHE A 62 -13.23 -8.12 0.91
N THR A 63 -13.45 -9.42 1.05
CA THR A 63 -13.42 -10.34 -0.11
C THR A 63 -14.53 -9.99 -1.10
N GLN A 64 -15.73 -9.63 -0.64
CA GLN A 64 -16.82 -9.27 -1.55
C GLN A 64 -16.58 -7.96 -2.33
N LYS A 65 -16.03 -6.94 -1.67
CA LYS A 65 -15.93 -5.58 -2.22
C LYS A 65 -14.56 -5.24 -2.78
N CYS A 66 -13.51 -5.75 -2.16
CA CYS A 66 -12.14 -5.35 -2.43
C CYS A 66 -11.35 -6.41 -3.20
N SER A 67 -11.84 -7.65 -3.33
CA SER A 67 -11.08 -8.74 -3.96
C SER A 67 -10.66 -8.44 -5.39
N ALA A 68 -11.42 -7.68 -6.17
CA ALA A 68 -11.03 -7.29 -7.52
C ALA A 68 -9.65 -6.61 -7.58
N CYS A 69 -9.25 -5.91 -6.50
CA CYS A 69 -7.94 -5.28 -6.37
C CYS A 69 -7.06 -5.94 -5.30
N HIS A 70 -7.58 -6.87 -4.51
CA HIS A 70 -6.91 -7.49 -3.36
C HIS A 70 -7.10 -9.00 -3.40
N ILE A 71 -6.47 -9.71 -4.33
CA ILE A 71 -6.76 -11.12 -4.57
C ILE A 71 -5.78 -12.02 -3.76
N GLU A 72 -6.29 -12.80 -2.79
CA GLU A 72 -5.47 -13.78 -2.05
C GLU A 72 -4.90 -14.85 -3.00
N GLY A 73 -3.62 -15.20 -2.83
CA GLY A 73 -2.97 -16.22 -3.65
C GLY A 73 -2.59 -15.75 -5.07
N PHE A 74 -2.83 -14.48 -5.41
CA PHE A 74 -2.36 -13.88 -6.65
C PHE A 74 -1.19 -12.93 -6.36
N PRO A 75 0.02 -13.26 -6.85
CA PRO A 75 1.20 -12.43 -6.60
C PRO A 75 1.07 -10.98 -7.07
N ASN A 76 0.26 -10.71 -8.10
CA ASN A 76 0.13 -9.42 -8.80
C ASN A 76 -1.19 -8.70 -8.45
N SER A 77 -1.69 -8.89 -7.23
CA SER A 77 -2.86 -8.17 -6.76
C SER A 77 -2.60 -6.64 -6.82
N PRO A 78 -3.43 -5.83 -7.49
CA PRO A 78 -3.22 -4.37 -7.63
C PRO A 78 -3.04 -3.61 -6.30
N GLY A 79 -3.59 -4.17 -5.22
CA GLY A 79 -3.42 -3.74 -3.85
C GLY A 79 -2.96 -4.88 -2.95
N PRO A 80 -2.38 -4.55 -1.77
CA PRO A 80 -1.79 -5.54 -0.89
C PRO A 80 -2.86 -6.48 -0.30
N VAL A 81 -2.59 -7.79 -0.29
CA VAL A 81 -3.47 -8.80 0.33
C VAL A 81 -3.47 -8.73 1.87
N THR A 82 -2.66 -7.86 2.47
CA THR A 82 -2.63 -7.60 3.92
C THR A 82 -3.97 -7.08 4.46
N ILE A 83 -4.91 -6.71 3.59
CA ILE A 83 -6.28 -6.38 4.00
C ILE A 83 -7.04 -7.57 4.61
N TYR A 84 -6.49 -8.77 4.50
CA TYR A 84 -7.02 -10.00 5.10
C TYR A 84 -6.23 -10.48 6.31
N ASP A 85 -5.15 -9.78 6.66
CA ASP A 85 -4.37 -10.02 7.87
C ASP A 85 -4.94 -9.22 9.02
N TYR A 86 -5.31 -9.92 10.10
CA TYR A 86 -5.95 -9.32 11.27
C TYR A 86 -5.08 -8.22 11.91
N LEU A 87 -3.80 -8.49 12.15
CA LEU A 87 -2.92 -7.56 12.87
C LEU A 87 -2.66 -6.29 12.05
N ARG A 88 -2.42 -6.44 10.74
CA ARG A 88 -2.23 -5.31 9.82
C ARG A 88 -3.48 -4.44 9.70
N MET A 89 -4.64 -5.07 9.59
CA MET A 89 -5.92 -4.36 9.52
C MET A 89 -6.28 -3.70 10.85
N LYS A 90 -6.05 -4.38 11.96
CA LYS A 90 -6.27 -3.83 13.31
C LYS A 90 -5.38 -2.62 13.55
N SER A 91 -4.13 -2.66 13.08
CA SER A 91 -3.22 -1.53 13.15
C SER A 91 -3.81 -0.29 12.44
N LYS A 92 -4.37 -0.47 11.23
CA LYS A 92 -5.05 0.63 10.51
C LYS A 92 -6.33 1.09 11.19
N LEU A 93 -7.11 0.15 11.73
CA LEU A 93 -8.33 0.41 12.49
C LEU A 93 -8.06 1.22 13.78
N ALA A 94 -6.96 0.91 14.47
CA ALA A 94 -6.52 1.59 15.68
C ALA A 94 -5.94 2.99 15.41
N ASN A 95 -5.57 3.29 14.16
CA ASN A 95 -5.09 4.61 13.78
C ASN A 95 -6.25 5.58 13.55
N GLY A 96 -6.89 6.00 14.65
CA GLY A 96 -8.03 6.91 14.65
C GLY A 96 -8.59 7.15 16.04
N SER A 97 -9.55 8.07 16.15
CA SER A 97 -10.19 8.44 17.41
C SER A 97 -11.58 7.83 17.62
N SER A 98 -12.16 7.23 16.58
CA SER A 98 -13.49 6.60 16.67
C SER A 98 -13.66 5.48 15.64
N SER A 99 -14.79 4.76 15.75
CA SER A 99 -15.24 3.78 14.75
C SER A 99 -15.48 4.39 13.37
N THR A 100 -15.61 5.72 13.28
CA THR A 100 -15.96 6.46 12.07
C THR A 100 -14.82 7.32 11.53
N ILE A 101 -13.79 7.56 12.35
CA ILE A 101 -12.61 8.38 12.05
C ILE A 101 -11.38 7.54 12.42
N ASN A 102 -10.93 6.75 11.46
CA ASN A 102 -9.68 5.99 11.51
C ASN A 102 -9.16 5.71 10.10
N SER A 103 -7.85 5.47 10.00
CA SER A 103 -7.15 5.33 8.72
C SER A 103 -7.72 4.22 7.83
N LEU A 104 -8.29 3.16 8.41
CA LEU A 104 -8.93 2.10 7.64
C LEU A 104 -10.24 2.60 7.02
N VAL A 105 -11.10 3.25 7.81
CA VAL A 105 -12.36 3.85 7.33
C VAL A 105 -12.08 4.92 6.28
N ASP A 106 -11.09 5.79 6.51
CA ASP A 106 -10.74 6.86 5.57
C ASP A 106 -10.24 6.30 4.24
N LYS A 107 -9.45 5.22 4.28
CA LYS A 107 -8.99 4.54 3.07
C LYS A 107 -10.16 3.92 2.30
N VAL A 108 -11.00 3.13 2.97
CA VAL A 108 -12.14 2.42 2.34
C VAL A 108 -13.18 3.40 1.80
N ARG A 109 -13.36 4.57 2.42
CA ARG A 109 -14.27 5.63 1.96
C ARG A 109 -13.69 6.47 0.82
N GLY A 110 -12.46 6.20 0.39
CA GLY A 110 -11.77 7.00 -0.62
C GLY A 110 -11.45 8.43 -0.17
N ILE A 111 -11.49 8.73 1.14
CA ILE A 111 -10.98 10.00 1.68
C ILE A 111 -9.47 10.05 1.43
N VAL A 112 -8.78 8.95 1.77
CA VAL A 112 -7.41 8.72 1.31
C VAL A 112 -7.49 8.00 -0.03
N SER A 113 -7.04 8.66 -1.10
CA SER A 113 -7.07 8.11 -2.45
C SER A 113 -6.37 6.74 -2.53
N HIS A 114 -7.02 5.81 -3.25
CA HIS A 114 -6.42 4.55 -3.71
C HIS A 114 -7.14 4.08 -4.97
N THR A 115 -6.51 3.19 -5.73
CA THR A 115 -6.99 2.68 -7.02
C THR A 115 -8.38 2.04 -6.96
N GLY A 116 -8.78 1.53 -5.80
CA GLY A 116 -10.10 0.94 -5.58
C GLY A 116 -11.22 1.97 -5.41
N GLY A 117 -10.92 3.26 -5.24
CA GLY A 117 -11.93 4.30 -5.02
C GLY A 117 -12.77 4.13 -3.74
N ASN A 118 -13.89 4.85 -3.66
CA ASN A 118 -14.78 4.78 -2.50
C ASN A 118 -15.62 3.49 -2.52
N GLN A 119 -15.40 2.62 -1.53
CA GLN A 119 -16.11 1.36 -1.34
C GLN A 119 -17.41 1.50 -0.51
N CYS A 120 -17.71 2.71 -0.03
CA CYS A 120 -18.87 3.05 0.81
C CYS A 120 -19.55 4.35 0.32
N PRO A 121 -20.15 4.35 -0.88
CA PRO A 121 -20.77 5.55 -1.47
C PRO A 121 -21.94 6.12 -0.64
N GLY A 122 -22.69 5.27 0.06
CA GLY A 122 -23.73 5.64 1.02
C GLY A 122 -23.22 5.96 2.44
N GLY A 123 -21.90 6.03 2.62
CA GLY A 123 -21.27 6.35 3.90
C GLY A 123 -21.16 5.14 4.84
N LEU A 124 -21.22 5.39 6.15
CA LEU A 124 -20.88 4.39 7.18
C LEU A 124 -21.91 3.26 7.33
N SER A 125 -23.10 3.41 6.76
CA SER A 125 -24.10 2.34 6.70
C SER A 125 -23.81 1.30 5.62
N ASP A 126 -22.94 1.61 4.67
CA ASP A 126 -22.57 0.70 3.58
C ASP A 126 -21.54 -0.33 4.03
N SER A 127 -21.51 -1.46 3.34
CA SER A 127 -20.47 -2.47 3.51
C SER A 127 -19.27 -2.17 2.58
N PRO A 128 -18.02 -2.21 3.07
CA PRO A 128 -17.60 -2.80 4.35
C PRO A 128 -17.56 -1.83 5.56
N CYS A 129 -17.90 -0.55 5.40
CA CYS A 129 -17.74 0.48 6.45
C CYS A 129 -18.52 0.23 7.74
N LYS A 130 -19.74 -0.31 7.68
CA LYS A 130 -20.51 -0.66 8.88
C LYS A 130 -19.85 -1.79 9.68
N GLU A 131 -19.29 -2.79 9.00
CA GLU A 131 -18.61 -3.92 9.65
C GLU A 131 -17.27 -3.47 10.25
N ILE A 132 -16.55 -2.56 9.59
CA ILE A 132 -15.35 -1.93 10.14
C ILE A 132 -15.70 -1.14 11.42
N SER A 133 -16.80 -0.38 11.39
CA SER A 133 -17.26 0.41 12.54
C SER A 133 -17.66 -0.48 13.73
N ALA A 134 -18.36 -1.58 13.46
CA ALA A 134 -18.72 -2.57 14.48
C ALA A 134 -17.48 -3.30 15.03
N TRP A 135 -16.54 -3.66 14.16
CA TRP A 135 -15.28 -4.28 14.55
C TRP A 135 -14.46 -3.36 15.45
N TRP A 136 -14.38 -2.06 15.13
CA TRP A 136 -13.78 -1.07 16.03
C TRP A 136 -14.43 -1.11 17.41
N GLY A 137 -15.76 -1.19 17.48
CA GLY A 137 -16.48 -1.31 18.75
C GLY A 137 -15.99 -2.49 19.59
N LEU A 138 -15.81 -3.67 18.98
CA LEU A 138 -15.36 -4.89 19.66
C LEU A 138 -13.89 -4.85 20.08
N GLU A 139 -13.02 -4.22 19.30
CA GLU A 139 -11.60 -4.03 19.67
C GLU A 139 -11.44 -3.10 20.89
N ASN A 140 -12.46 -2.29 21.17
CA ASN A 140 -12.40 -1.17 22.11
C ASN A 140 -13.39 -1.28 23.29
N SER A 141 -14.33 -2.23 23.24
CA SER A 141 -15.34 -2.46 24.28
C SER A 141 -14.88 -3.41 25.39
N SER A 142 -13.73 -4.09 25.23
CA SER A 142 -13.18 -5.04 26.22
C SER A 142 -12.47 -4.36 27.42
N GLY A 143 -12.83 -3.11 27.75
CA GLY A 143 -12.38 -2.41 28.95
C GLY A 143 -11.00 -1.75 28.84
N GLY A 144 -10.23 -2.06 27.81
CA GLY A 144 -9.19 -1.16 27.31
C GLY A 144 -9.83 -0.26 26.27
N ALA A 145 -10.11 0.99 26.60
CA ALA A 145 -10.25 1.99 25.54
C ALA A 145 -9.07 1.81 24.56
N PRO A 146 -9.26 2.00 23.24
CA PRO A 146 -8.10 2.16 22.37
C PRO A 146 -7.25 3.23 23.06
N PRO A 147 -5.91 3.13 23.09
CA PRO A 147 -5.11 4.28 23.50
C PRO A 147 -5.60 5.46 22.67
N SER A 148 -6.44 6.29 23.30
CA SER A 148 -7.20 7.28 22.58
C SER A 148 -6.18 8.37 22.39
N ASN A 149 -5.74 8.55 21.14
CA ASN A 149 -4.80 9.61 20.81
C ASN A 149 -5.44 11.00 20.87
N ASN A 150 -6.60 11.12 21.54
CA ASN A 150 -7.15 12.40 21.94
C ASN A 150 -6.33 13.05 23.06
N GLY A 151 -5.33 12.34 23.63
CA GLY A 151 -4.33 12.92 24.54
C GLY A 151 -2.87 12.78 24.09
N LEU A 152 -2.57 12.08 22.97
CA LEU A 152 -1.21 12.07 22.44
C LEU A 152 -1.00 13.33 21.63
N ALA A 153 0.04 14.10 21.98
CA ALA A 153 0.41 15.33 21.28
C ALA A 153 0.76 15.11 19.80
N ILE A 154 0.98 13.85 19.36
CA ILE A 154 1.48 13.56 18.01
C ILE A 154 0.74 12.33 17.45
N ARG A 155 0.29 12.46 16.20
CA ARG A 155 -0.32 11.41 15.38
C ARG A 155 0.59 11.08 14.21
N GLY A 156 0.49 9.87 13.67
CA GLY A 156 1.33 9.46 12.55
C GLY A 156 1.70 7.99 12.57
N GLY A 157 2.53 7.60 11.61
CA GLY A 157 3.02 6.24 11.47
C GLY A 157 3.79 5.99 10.19
N ILE A 158 4.41 4.82 10.10
CA ILE A 158 4.97 4.31 8.84
C ILE A 158 3.81 3.78 7.99
N GLU A 159 3.70 4.26 6.75
CA GLU A 159 2.62 3.88 5.84
C GLU A 159 3.11 2.98 4.70
N TYR A 160 4.37 3.15 4.32
CA TYR A 160 4.99 2.48 3.20
C TYR A 160 6.46 2.17 3.49
N SER A 161 6.92 1.03 2.97
CA SER A 161 8.33 0.70 2.85
C SER A 161 8.56 0.22 1.43
N SER A 162 9.52 0.84 0.75
CA SER A 162 9.95 0.37 -0.56
C SER A 162 10.85 -0.86 -0.43
N VAL A 163 11.07 -1.51 -1.57
CA VAL A 163 11.99 -2.65 -1.69
C VAL A 163 13.43 -2.24 -1.41
N ASN A 164 13.82 -1.00 -1.70
CA ASN A 164 15.16 -0.47 -1.39
C ASN A 164 15.26 0.19 -0.01
N GLY A 165 14.28 -0.01 0.87
CA GLY A 165 14.33 0.43 2.27
C GLY A 165 14.02 1.90 2.53
N LEU A 166 13.34 2.57 1.60
CA LEU A 166 12.75 3.88 1.86
C LEU A 166 11.47 3.68 2.68
N LEU A 167 11.47 4.16 3.91
CA LEU A 167 10.28 4.27 4.74
C LEU A 167 9.62 5.62 4.51
N SER A 168 8.33 5.60 4.24
CA SER A 168 7.52 6.81 4.08
C SER A 168 6.30 6.75 4.99
N GLY A 169 5.91 7.92 5.48
CA GLY A 169 4.75 8.07 6.34
C GLY A 169 4.51 9.52 6.69
N PHE A 170 3.73 9.76 7.74
CA PHE A 170 3.46 11.10 8.24
C PHE A 170 3.53 11.15 9.77
N ALA A 171 3.81 12.32 10.31
CA ALA A 171 3.69 12.60 11.73
C ALA A 171 3.34 14.08 11.97
N ALA A 172 2.27 14.35 12.72
CA ALA A 172 1.76 15.69 12.97
C ALA A 172 1.25 15.87 14.40
N ASP A 173 1.41 17.07 14.95
CA ASP A 173 0.69 17.49 16.17
C ASP A 173 -0.67 18.07 15.76
N PRO A 174 -1.79 17.42 16.12
CA PRO A 174 -3.12 17.87 15.70
C PRO A 174 -3.57 19.16 16.42
N VAL A 175 -2.94 19.52 17.53
CA VAL A 175 -3.22 20.76 18.27
C VAL A 175 -2.35 21.90 17.74
N ARG A 176 -1.12 21.59 17.33
CA ARG A 176 -0.15 22.55 16.78
C ARG A 176 0.27 22.14 15.39
N THR A 177 -0.62 22.34 14.43
CA THR A 177 -0.42 21.93 13.03
C THR A 177 0.73 22.66 12.33
N SER A 178 1.27 23.74 12.90
CA SER A 178 2.48 24.41 12.41
C SER A 178 3.78 23.75 12.89
N ASP A 179 3.74 22.90 13.91
CA ASP A 179 4.94 22.34 14.51
C ASP A 179 5.52 21.23 13.62
N ILE A 180 6.84 21.22 13.50
CA ILE A 180 7.58 20.15 12.84
C ILE A 180 7.78 19.01 13.85
N VAL A 181 7.33 17.82 13.49
CA VAL A 181 7.56 16.61 14.27
C VAL A 181 8.88 15.98 13.84
N THR A 182 9.78 15.72 14.78
CA THR A 182 10.94 14.85 14.53
C THR A 182 10.51 13.40 14.74
N VAL A 183 10.79 12.54 13.76
CA VAL A 183 10.50 11.10 13.80
C VAL A 183 11.80 10.32 13.98
N THR A 184 11.93 9.61 15.09
CA THR A 184 13.07 8.74 15.41
C THR A 184 12.73 7.29 15.13
N PHE A 185 13.63 6.55 14.48
CA PHE A 185 13.42 5.16 14.09
C PHE A 185 14.29 4.21 14.90
N TYR A 186 13.73 3.05 15.24
CA TYR A 186 14.40 1.93 15.87
C TYR A 186 14.10 0.65 15.09
N ILE A 187 15.04 -0.30 15.11
CA ILE A 187 14.93 -1.59 14.41
C ILE A 187 15.08 -2.75 15.39
N ASP A 188 14.33 -3.81 15.11
CA ASP A 188 14.31 -5.09 15.81
C ASP A 188 14.08 -4.97 17.32
N GLY A 189 13.41 -3.90 17.72
CA GLY A 189 12.98 -3.62 19.08
C GLY A 189 12.48 -2.18 19.21
N ALA A 190 11.61 -1.97 20.19
CA ALA A 190 11.17 -0.64 20.58
C ALA A 190 12.35 0.18 21.14
N LYS A 191 12.12 1.48 21.42
CA LYS A 191 13.07 2.31 22.17
C LYS A 191 13.56 1.59 23.43
N ASP A 192 14.83 1.78 23.76
CA ASP A 192 15.56 1.15 24.88
C ASP A 192 15.84 -0.36 24.72
N VAL A 193 15.29 -1.03 23.71
CA VAL A 193 15.53 -2.46 23.41
C VAL A 193 16.20 -2.65 22.04
N GLY A 194 15.68 -1.96 21.01
CA GLY A 194 16.15 -2.05 19.64
C GLY A 194 17.34 -1.13 19.35
N THR A 195 17.83 -1.18 18.11
CA THR A 195 18.91 -0.31 17.65
C THR A 195 18.34 0.97 17.06
N MET A 196 18.83 2.14 17.50
CA MET A 196 18.43 3.43 16.92
C MET A 196 19.00 3.54 15.49
N LEU A 197 18.13 3.75 14.50
CA LEU A 197 18.51 3.92 13.10
C LEU A 197 18.86 5.36 12.75
N GLY A 198 18.17 6.33 13.39
CA GLY A 198 18.32 7.75 13.10
C GLY A 198 17.00 8.50 13.29
N ALA A 199 16.98 9.78 12.90
CA ALA A 199 15.79 10.61 12.96
C ALA A 199 15.68 11.55 11.76
N VAL A 200 14.46 11.86 11.34
CA VAL A 200 14.16 12.84 10.28
C VAL A 200 13.03 13.77 10.72
N SER A 201 12.96 14.95 10.11
CA SER A 201 11.80 15.83 10.28
C SER A 201 10.65 15.39 9.37
N ALA A 202 9.45 15.39 9.91
CA ALA A 202 8.21 15.27 9.16
C ALA A 202 7.84 16.65 8.60
N ASN A 203 8.54 17.07 7.55
CA ASN A 203 8.40 18.37 6.90
C ASN A 203 8.28 18.27 5.36
N VAL A 204 8.08 17.05 4.85
CA VAL A 204 7.86 16.81 3.43
C VAL A 204 6.38 17.04 3.12
N SER A 205 6.10 17.51 1.90
CA SER A 205 4.73 17.69 1.45
C SER A 205 3.95 16.36 1.52
N SER A 206 2.74 16.40 2.04
CA SER A 206 1.83 15.27 2.17
C SER A 206 0.56 15.51 1.34
N PHE A 207 -0.11 14.42 0.97
CA PHE A 207 -1.43 14.48 0.33
C PHE A 207 -2.58 14.69 1.33
N ASP A 208 -2.31 14.71 2.64
CA ASP A 208 -3.33 15.00 3.64
C ASP A 208 -3.56 16.52 3.68
N PRO A 209 -4.74 17.02 3.30
CA PRO A 209 -5.02 18.45 3.28
C PRO A 209 -4.99 19.08 4.68
N ASN A 210 -5.16 18.30 5.75
CA ASN A 210 -5.08 18.79 7.12
C ASN A 210 -3.63 18.94 7.60
N TYR A 211 -2.71 18.18 7.00
CA TYR A 211 -1.29 18.12 7.39
C TYR A 211 -0.37 18.14 6.15
N PRO A 212 -0.45 19.20 5.31
CA PRO A 212 0.14 19.19 3.97
C PRO A 212 1.67 19.20 3.96
N ASN A 213 2.34 19.38 5.12
CA ASN A 213 3.80 19.40 5.25
C ASN A 213 4.28 18.53 6.42
N HIS A 214 3.63 17.39 6.64
CA HIS A 214 3.93 16.48 7.77
C HIS A 214 4.31 15.08 7.33
N ALA A 215 4.67 14.90 6.06
CA ALA A 215 5.23 13.64 5.59
C ALA A 215 6.71 13.52 5.97
N PHE A 216 7.20 12.29 6.08
CA PHE A 216 8.62 12.00 6.22
C PHE A 216 9.06 10.92 5.23
N ASN A 217 10.35 10.94 4.91
CA ASN A 217 11.03 9.91 4.15
C ASN A 217 12.32 9.55 4.91
N PHE A 218 12.50 8.27 5.24
CA PHE A 218 13.67 7.77 5.96
C PHE A 218 14.27 6.58 5.20
N GLN A 219 15.54 6.70 4.81
CA GLN A 219 16.25 5.61 4.15
C GLN A 219 16.87 4.68 5.21
N LEU A 220 16.49 3.41 5.19
CA LEU A 220 17.14 2.39 6.02
C LEU A 220 18.65 2.32 5.72
N PRO A 221 19.52 2.21 6.74
CA PRO A 221 20.93 1.96 6.54
C PRO A 221 21.19 0.67 5.75
N ASN A 222 22.23 0.68 4.90
CA ASN A 222 22.55 -0.45 3.99
C ASN A 222 22.68 -1.81 4.70
N MET A 223 23.11 -1.83 5.97
CA MET A 223 23.25 -3.06 6.76
C MET A 223 21.91 -3.78 7.05
N TYR A 224 20.78 -3.10 6.89
CA TYR A 224 19.42 -3.64 7.05
C TYR A 224 18.69 -3.84 5.71
N LEU A 225 19.42 -3.69 4.60
CA LEU A 225 18.92 -4.00 3.25
C LEU A 225 19.34 -5.42 2.85
N ASP A 226 19.14 -6.37 3.75
CA ASP A 226 19.71 -7.72 3.70
C ASP A 226 18.69 -8.81 3.28
N GLY A 227 17.53 -8.41 2.77
CA GLY A 227 16.45 -9.30 2.36
C GLY A 227 15.71 -9.98 3.53
N ARG A 228 16.09 -9.72 4.79
CA ARG A 228 15.39 -10.27 5.96
C ARG A 228 14.24 -9.38 6.38
N SER A 229 13.34 -9.96 7.19
CA SER A 229 12.26 -9.22 7.84
C SER A 229 12.78 -8.52 9.08
N HIS A 230 12.60 -7.21 9.13
CA HIS A 230 12.95 -6.37 10.27
C HIS A 230 11.71 -5.68 10.85
N ASN A 231 11.65 -5.58 12.17
CA ASN A 231 10.57 -4.85 12.85
C ASN A 231 11.00 -3.39 13.04
N ILE A 232 10.32 -2.46 12.37
CA ILE A 232 10.62 -1.03 12.49
C ILE A 232 9.64 -0.34 13.41
N TYR A 233 10.20 0.38 14.39
CA TYR A 233 9.52 1.26 15.32
C TYR A 233 9.84 2.72 15.01
N ALA A 234 8.86 3.60 15.14
CA ALA A 234 9.02 5.03 14.92
C ALA A 234 8.37 5.81 16.05
N TYR A 235 9.02 6.88 16.48
CA TYR A 235 8.56 7.73 17.56
C TYR A 235 8.55 9.17 17.11
N GLY A 236 7.49 9.90 17.40
CA GLY A 236 7.37 11.33 17.10
C GLY A 236 7.68 12.16 18.33
N ARG A 237 8.33 13.31 18.14
CA ARG A 237 8.48 14.35 19.16
C ARG A 237 8.37 15.74 18.54
N THR A 238 7.81 16.69 19.27
CA THR A 238 7.93 18.13 18.97
C THR A 238 8.96 18.75 19.92
N SER A 239 9.26 20.04 19.79
CA SER A 239 10.13 20.74 20.75
C SER A 239 9.55 20.81 22.16
N ALA A 240 8.21 20.73 22.31
CA ALA A 240 7.52 20.87 23.59
C ALA A 240 7.03 19.55 24.19
N ALA A 241 7.14 18.42 23.47
CA ALA A 241 6.59 17.15 23.88
C ALA A 241 7.68 16.08 24.02
N ALA A 242 7.48 15.16 24.97
CA ALA A 242 8.25 13.93 25.03
C ALA A 242 8.06 13.11 23.75
N GLU A 243 9.00 12.19 23.52
CA GLU A 243 8.95 11.26 22.41
C GLU A 243 7.86 10.20 22.63
N ILE A 244 6.98 10.04 21.65
CA ILE A 244 5.78 9.18 21.71
C ILE A 244 5.85 8.17 20.58
N LEU A 245 5.58 6.90 20.87
CA LEU A 245 5.49 5.85 19.85
C LEU A 245 4.39 6.19 18.85
N LEU A 246 4.73 6.31 17.57
CA LEU A 246 3.74 6.54 16.51
C LEU A 246 2.93 5.28 16.27
N LEU A 247 1.75 5.43 15.67
CA LEU A 247 0.91 4.28 15.33
C LEU A 247 1.49 3.54 14.12
N ASN A 248 1.12 2.26 13.92
CA ASN A 248 1.63 1.44 12.81
C ASN A 248 3.16 1.25 12.80
N THR A 249 3.80 1.33 13.97
CA THR A 249 5.26 1.22 14.13
C THR A 249 5.70 -0.12 14.72
N TYR A 250 4.90 -1.16 14.50
CA TYR A 250 5.40 -2.53 14.42
C TYR A 250 5.40 -2.91 12.94
N PHE A 251 6.17 -2.15 12.15
CA PHE A 251 6.15 -2.28 10.71
C PHE A 251 7.19 -3.31 10.29
N VAL A 252 6.75 -4.48 9.83
CA VAL A 252 7.69 -5.45 9.23
C VAL A 252 8.10 -4.97 7.85
N ALA A 253 9.36 -4.57 7.70
CA ALA A 253 10.00 -4.21 6.44
C ALA A 253 10.87 -5.37 5.95
N VAL A 254 10.90 -5.58 4.64
CA VAL A 254 11.85 -6.47 3.96
C VAL A 254 12.42 -5.67 2.80
N SER A 255 13.72 -5.45 2.81
CA SER A 255 14.38 -4.56 1.86
C SER A 255 15.71 -5.13 1.39
N TYR A 256 16.15 -4.71 0.21
CA TYR A 256 17.32 -5.24 -0.48
C TYR A 256 18.22 -4.08 -0.89
N ALA A 257 19.53 -4.28 -0.78
CA ALA A 257 20.47 -3.29 -1.26
C ALA A 257 20.39 -3.27 -2.79
N LYS A 258 19.89 -2.15 -3.33
CA LYS A 258 19.77 -1.97 -4.77
C LYS A 258 21.16 -1.96 -5.40
N SER A 259 21.43 -2.86 -6.34
CA SER A 259 22.71 -2.81 -7.04
C SER A 259 22.84 -1.49 -7.80
N ALA A 260 24.02 -0.88 -7.73
CA ALA A 260 24.32 0.36 -8.46
C ALA A 260 24.10 0.21 -9.99
N ASN A 261 24.06 -1.03 -10.47
CA ASN A 261 23.92 -1.37 -11.87
C ASN A 261 22.47 -1.40 -12.37
N TRP A 262 21.43 -1.36 -11.52
CA TRP A 262 20.04 -1.45 -12.02
C TRP A 262 19.73 -0.38 -13.08
N ASN A 263 20.02 0.88 -12.77
CA ASN A 263 19.66 2.01 -13.64
C ASN A 263 20.35 1.95 -15.02
N ASN A 264 21.52 1.31 -15.09
CA ASN A 264 22.33 1.13 -16.30
C ASN A 264 22.31 -0.32 -16.83
N SER A 265 21.50 -1.19 -16.23
CA SER A 265 21.47 -2.59 -16.62
C SER A 265 20.83 -2.74 -18.00
N ALA A 266 21.29 -3.73 -18.76
CA ALA A 266 20.62 -4.16 -19.98
C ALA A 266 19.13 -4.46 -19.73
N VAL A 267 18.78 -4.89 -18.52
CA VAL A 267 17.39 -5.18 -18.10
C VAL A 267 16.56 -3.91 -18.02
N ALA A 268 17.01 -2.87 -17.32
CA ALA A 268 16.26 -1.62 -17.24
C ALA A 268 16.09 -0.93 -18.60
N ASN A 269 17.10 -1.02 -19.47
CA ASN A 269 17.00 -0.54 -20.85
C ASN A 269 16.04 -1.39 -21.68
N ASN A 270 16.09 -2.72 -21.57
CA ASN A 270 15.16 -3.61 -22.26
C ASN A 270 13.71 -3.40 -21.81
N ILE A 271 13.49 -3.18 -20.51
CA ILE A 271 12.17 -2.87 -19.96
C ILE A 271 11.67 -1.55 -20.54
N ARG A 272 12.47 -0.47 -20.49
CA ARG A 272 12.10 0.82 -21.08
C ARG A 272 11.76 0.69 -22.56
N ASN A 273 12.63 0.06 -23.34
CA ASN A 273 12.43 -0.05 -24.79
C ASN A 273 11.25 -0.95 -25.17
N THR A 274 10.95 -1.98 -24.37
CA THR A 274 9.87 -2.93 -24.66
C THR A 274 8.52 -2.44 -24.15
N CYS A 275 8.49 -1.81 -22.98
CA CYS A 275 7.26 -1.50 -22.25
C CYS A 275 6.82 -0.04 -22.43
N ASN A 276 7.73 0.89 -22.77
CA ASN A 276 7.37 2.32 -22.84
C ASN A 276 6.42 2.69 -23.99
N GLY A 277 6.25 1.81 -24.97
CA GLY A 277 5.25 1.99 -26.02
C GLY A 277 3.80 1.92 -25.52
N CYS A 278 3.57 1.32 -24.34
CA CYS A 278 2.24 1.20 -23.74
C CYS A 278 2.14 1.78 -22.32
N HIS A 279 3.28 1.90 -21.62
CA HIS A 279 3.33 2.31 -20.22
C HIS A 279 4.30 3.47 -20.03
N LEU A 280 4.03 4.37 -19.09
CA LEU A 280 5.04 5.31 -18.60
C LEU A 280 5.71 4.71 -17.37
N LEU A 281 6.42 3.60 -17.56
CA LEU A 281 6.95 2.83 -16.44
C LEU A 281 8.22 3.49 -15.90
N GLU A 282 8.14 4.03 -14.70
CA GLU A 282 9.32 4.52 -13.98
C GLU A 282 10.23 3.37 -13.58
N ILE A 283 11.53 3.63 -13.57
CA ILE A 283 12.56 2.62 -13.28
C ILE A 283 12.44 2.04 -11.87
N GLN A 284 11.90 2.82 -10.94
CA GLN A 284 11.64 2.36 -9.57
C GLN A 284 10.41 1.46 -9.52
N THR A 285 9.32 1.81 -10.21
CA THR A 285 8.16 0.93 -10.35
C THR A 285 8.54 -0.41 -10.98
N ALA A 286 9.37 -0.39 -12.02
CA ALA A 286 9.90 -1.63 -12.61
C ALA A 286 10.71 -2.46 -11.61
N TYR A 287 11.55 -1.81 -10.78
CA TYR A 287 12.33 -2.49 -9.75
C TYR A 287 11.42 -3.16 -8.72
N ASP A 288 10.41 -2.44 -8.23
CA ASP A 288 9.45 -2.94 -7.27
C ASP A 288 8.65 -4.13 -7.84
N MET A 289 8.30 -4.09 -9.13
CA MET A 289 7.64 -5.20 -9.82
C MET A 289 8.55 -6.42 -10.01
N VAL A 290 9.85 -6.26 -10.22
CA VAL A 290 10.78 -7.41 -10.28
C VAL A 290 10.93 -8.02 -8.89
N ALA A 291 10.88 -7.21 -7.84
CA ALA A 291 11.00 -7.68 -6.48
C ALA A 291 9.71 -8.30 -5.93
N ASN A 292 8.54 -8.03 -6.50
CA ASN A 292 7.26 -8.55 -6.01
C ASN A 292 6.87 -9.88 -6.71
N PRO A 293 6.43 -10.94 -6.00
CA PRO A 293 6.48 -11.07 -4.55
C PRO A 293 7.91 -11.11 -4.05
N LEU A 294 8.15 -10.54 -2.87
CA LEU A 294 9.47 -10.53 -2.25
C LEU A 294 10.02 -11.96 -2.11
N LYS A 295 11.34 -12.15 -2.20
CA LYS A 295 11.96 -13.47 -2.00
C LYS A 295 11.56 -14.12 -0.68
N ALA A 296 11.58 -13.34 0.41
CA ALA A 296 11.09 -13.75 1.73
C ALA A 296 9.60 -14.18 1.77
N ARG A 297 8.85 -13.95 0.69
CA ARG A 297 7.45 -14.34 0.49
C ARG A 297 7.27 -15.30 -0.70
N GLY A 298 8.32 -16.02 -1.09
CA GLY A 298 8.27 -17.00 -2.19
C GLY A 298 8.51 -16.42 -3.58
N GLY A 299 9.03 -15.19 -3.67
CA GLY A 299 9.54 -14.60 -4.91
C GLY A 299 10.64 -15.42 -5.56
N THR A 300 10.57 -15.54 -6.88
CA THR A 300 11.55 -16.20 -7.74
C THR A 300 11.79 -15.41 -9.00
N ALA A 301 12.84 -15.80 -9.72
CA ALA A 301 13.25 -15.21 -10.98
C ALA A 301 12.16 -15.24 -12.07
N THR A 302 11.18 -16.14 -11.96
CA THR A 302 10.14 -16.37 -12.98
C THR A 302 8.72 -16.23 -12.46
N ASN A 303 8.50 -15.84 -11.19
CA ASN A 303 7.17 -15.60 -10.64
C ASN A 303 6.96 -14.15 -10.18
N ASN A 304 7.94 -13.27 -10.40
CA ASN A 304 7.77 -11.87 -10.10
C ASN A 304 6.79 -11.18 -11.05
N ASP A 305 6.17 -10.11 -10.57
CA ASP A 305 5.13 -9.38 -11.28
C ASP A 305 5.59 -8.98 -12.67
N LEU A 306 6.80 -8.40 -12.78
CA LEU A 306 7.31 -7.94 -14.07
C LEU A 306 7.46 -9.08 -15.07
N TYR A 307 8.06 -10.20 -14.67
CA TYR A 307 8.16 -11.39 -15.52
C TYR A 307 6.78 -11.88 -15.93
N ARG A 308 5.85 -12.02 -14.97
CA ARG A 308 4.50 -12.54 -15.22
C ARG A 308 3.70 -11.67 -16.19
N PHE A 309 3.82 -10.34 -16.09
CA PHE A 309 3.21 -9.41 -17.04
C PHE A 309 3.87 -9.53 -18.42
N ALA A 310 5.20 -9.56 -18.46
CA ALA A 310 5.94 -9.71 -19.72
C ALA A 310 5.62 -11.03 -20.45
N SER A 311 5.41 -12.10 -19.69
CA SER A 311 5.14 -13.45 -20.19
C SER A 311 3.67 -13.82 -20.31
N ASN A 312 2.75 -12.90 -19.96
CA ASN A 312 1.31 -13.15 -19.96
C ASN A 312 0.89 -14.36 -19.08
N GLN A 313 1.62 -14.63 -17.99
CA GLN A 313 1.34 -15.74 -17.04
C GLN A 313 0.27 -15.39 -15.99
N GLY A 314 -0.21 -14.15 -15.96
CA GLY A 314 -1.20 -13.65 -14.97
C GLY A 314 -2.58 -13.34 -15.55
N GLY A 315 -2.84 -13.64 -16.82
CA GLY A 315 -4.04 -13.21 -17.55
C GLY A 315 -3.67 -12.37 -18.77
N VAL A 316 -4.70 -11.87 -19.47
CA VAL A 316 -4.53 -11.10 -20.71
C VAL A 316 -3.97 -9.71 -20.39
N HIS A 317 -2.68 -9.50 -20.64
CA HIS A 317 -2.08 -8.17 -20.67
C HIS A 317 -2.37 -7.52 -22.03
N GLY A 318 -2.83 -6.26 -22.07
CA GLY A 318 -3.22 -5.57 -23.31
C GLY A 318 -2.10 -5.47 -24.35
N GLY A 319 -0.83 -5.47 -23.91
CA GLY A 319 0.34 -5.51 -24.78
C GLY A 319 0.70 -6.92 -25.30
N GLY A 320 -0.03 -7.95 -24.88
CA GLY A 320 0.24 -9.36 -25.19
C GLY A 320 1.49 -9.91 -24.49
N ASN A 321 1.93 -11.09 -24.94
CA ASN A 321 3.16 -11.74 -24.50
C ASN A 321 4.37 -11.11 -25.22
N VAL A 322 5.16 -10.33 -24.49
CA VAL A 322 6.35 -9.64 -25.03
C VAL A 322 7.60 -10.52 -25.01
N CYS A 323 7.58 -11.69 -24.34
CA CYS A 323 8.70 -12.63 -24.36
C CYS A 323 9.03 -13.16 -25.76
N ASN A 324 8.03 -13.23 -26.64
CA ASN A 324 8.21 -13.74 -28.00
C ASN A 324 8.84 -12.71 -28.96
N ARG A 325 8.90 -11.44 -28.56
CA ARG A 325 9.37 -10.35 -29.42
C ARG A 325 10.80 -9.95 -29.08
N ASN A 326 11.13 -9.96 -27.78
CA ASN A 326 12.38 -9.40 -27.27
C ASN A 326 12.99 -10.32 -26.20
N ASN A 327 14.29 -10.15 -25.93
CA ASN A 327 15.06 -10.90 -24.92
C ASN A 327 14.67 -10.55 -23.47
N VAL A 328 13.59 -9.77 -23.27
CA VAL A 328 13.19 -9.21 -21.97
C VAL A 328 12.96 -10.31 -20.93
N CYS A 329 12.29 -11.40 -21.32
CA CYS A 329 12.02 -12.52 -20.41
C CYS A 329 13.21 -13.42 -20.15
N GLN A 330 14.29 -13.33 -20.92
CA GLN A 330 15.57 -13.95 -20.58
C GLN A 330 16.36 -13.07 -19.60
N SER A 331 16.22 -11.75 -19.75
CA SER A 331 16.95 -10.77 -18.94
C SER A 331 16.37 -10.62 -17.52
N ILE A 332 15.04 -10.64 -17.35
CA ILE A 332 14.40 -10.47 -16.03
C ILE A 332 14.84 -11.55 -15.03
N PRO A 333 14.78 -12.87 -15.35
CA PRO A 333 15.20 -13.90 -14.39
C PRO A 333 16.68 -13.82 -14.02
N SER A 334 17.53 -13.53 -15.00
CA SER A 334 18.98 -13.38 -14.81
C SER A 334 19.28 -12.23 -13.85
N TYR A 335 18.62 -11.08 -14.04
CA TYR A 335 18.75 -9.95 -13.14
C TYR A 335 18.16 -10.23 -11.76
N TRP A 336 16.98 -10.84 -11.67
CA TRP A 336 16.38 -11.20 -10.39
C TRP A 336 17.35 -12.07 -9.58
N THR A 337 18.01 -13.03 -10.23
CA THR A 337 19.00 -13.90 -9.58
C THR A 337 20.23 -13.12 -9.13
N GLN A 338 20.72 -12.17 -9.92
CA GLN A 338 21.84 -11.31 -9.53
C GLN A 338 21.48 -10.41 -8.35
N GLU A 339 20.30 -9.80 -8.39
CA GLU A 339 19.87 -8.78 -7.43
C GLU A 339 19.38 -9.41 -6.13
N PHE A 340 18.58 -10.46 -6.20
CA PHE A 340 17.88 -11.05 -5.05
C PHE A 340 18.39 -12.46 -4.70
N GLY A 341 19.15 -13.11 -5.58
CA GLY A 341 19.58 -14.51 -5.42
C GLY A 341 20.53 -14.74 -4.25
N GLY A 342 21.36 -13.75 -3.90
CA GLY A 342 22.32 -13.83 -2.79
C GLY A 342 21.74 -13.64 -1.39
N TYR A 343 20.49 -13.18 -1.27
CA TYR A 343 19.85 -12.96 0.02
C TYR A 343 19.21 -14.24 0.57
N PRO A 344 19.00 -14.37 1.89
CA PRO A 344 18.39 -15.55 2.50
C PRO A 344 16.92 -15.78 2.09
#